data_AF-A0A7V0MHJ7-F1
#
_entry.id   AF-A0A7V0MHJ7-F1
#
_cell.length_a   1.000
_cell.length_b   1.000
_cell.length_c   1.000
_cell.angle_alpha   90.00
_cell.angle_beta   90.00
_cell.angle_gamma   90.00
#
_symmetry.space_group_name_H-M   'P 1'
#
loop_
_entity.id
_entity.type
_entity.pdbx_description
1 polymer ?
#
loop_
_entity_poly.entity_id
_entity_poly.type
_entity_poly.pdbx_seq_one_letter_code
_entity_poly.pdbx_strand_id
1 'polypeptide(L)' 'MRRKEILKWLIEKELTQVKIAREAGVHRSLVSKTIKGDRKSRAVFAALRHFGCPEEYIEEKDEAI' A
#
# COMPACT_ATOMS: atom_id res chain seq x y z
N MET A 1 -9.43 0.99 -0.94
CA MET A 1 -8.11 1.30 -0.34
C MET A 1 -8.16 2.63 0.42
N ARG A 2 -7.75 2.66 1.68
CA ARG A 2 -7.75 3.84 2.55
C ARG A 2 -6.41 4.58 2.50
N ARG A 3 -6.19 5.37 1.44
CA ARG A 3 -4.94 6.11 1.19
C ARG A 3 -4.39 6.84 2.42
N LYS A 4 -5.22 7.61 3.13
CA LYS A 4 -4.81 8.43 4.28
C LYS A 4 -4.25 7.56 5.40
N GLU A 5 -4.93 6.47 5.73
CA GLU A 5 -4.51 5.52 6.77
C GLU A 5 -3.20 4.84 6.40
N ILE A 6 -3.01 4.45 5.13
CA ILE A 6 -1.74 3.86 4.67
C ILE A 6 -0.58 4.85 4.79
N LEU A 7 -0.80 6.12 4.41
CA LEU A 7 0.25 7.13 4.52
C LEU A 7 0.60 7.42 5.98
N LYS A 8 -0.40 7.48 6.87
CA LYS A 8 -0.19 7.65 8.31
C LYS A 8 0.58 6.46 8.89
N TRP A 9 0.15 5.24 8.60
CA TRP A 9 0.79 4.01 9.03
C TRP A 9 2.25 3.91 8.56
N LEU A 10 2.54 4.32 7.31
CA LEU A 10 3.91 4.39 6.80
C LEU A 10 4.79 5.33 7.65
N ILE A 11 4.26 6.49 8.05
CA ILE A 11 4.97 7.45 8.91
C ILE A 11 5.18 6.85 10.31
N GLU A 12 4.14 6.27 10.91
CA GLU A 12 4.19 5.66 12.25
C GLU A 12 5.18 4.47 12.33
N LYS A 13 5.40 3.78 11.22
CA LYS A 13 6.36 2.67 11.10
C LYS A 13 7.73 3.09 10.57
N GLU A 14 7.97 4.37 10.34
CA GLU A 14 9.20 4.90 9.72
C GLU A 14 9.52 4.22 8.37
N LEU A 15 8.48 3.83 7.63
CA LEU A 15 8.56 3.19 6.32
C LEU A 15 8.38 4.24 5.22
N THR A 16 9.22 4.17 4.20
CA THR A 16 9.09 5.02 3.01
C THR A 16 8.50 4.23 1.85
N GLN A 17 7.80 4.91 0.94
CA GLN A 17 7.34 4.29 -0.32
C GLN A 17 8.51 3.71 -1.14
N VAL A 18 9.73 4.24 -0.98
CA VAL A 18 10.95 3.70 -1.61
C VAL A 18 11.29 2.33 -1.02
N LYS A 19 11.18 2.16 0.30
CA LYS A 19 11.40 0.87 0.97
C LYS A 19 10.38 -0.16 0.52
N ILE A 20 9.10 0.21 0.44
CA ILE A 20 8.04 -0.65 -0.11
C ILE A 20 8.34 -1.03 -1.57
N ALA A 21 8.81 -0.08 -2.38
CA ALA A 21 9.14 -0.33 -3.78
C ALA A 21 10.29 -1.32 -3.94
N ARG A 22 11.34 -1.20 -3.10
CA ARG A 22 12.48 -2.12 -3.06
C ARG A 22 12.03 -3.53 -2.69
N GLU A 23 11.22 -3.67 -1.64
CA GLU A 23 10.68 -4.96 -1.20
C GLU A 23 9.80 -5.61 -2.28
N ALA A 24 8.93 -4.83 -2.90
CA ALA A 24 8.04 -5.31 -3.96
C ALA A 24 8.75 -5.57 -5.29
N GLY A 25 10.02 -5.18 -5.45
CA GLY A 25 10.75 -5.27 -6.72
C GLY A 25 10.14 -4.40 -7.84
N VAL A 26 9.53 -3.26 -7.51
CA VAL A 26 8.83 -2.39 -8.47
C VAL A 26 9.34 -0.96 -8.42
N HIS A 27 9.00 -0.16 -9.44
CA HIS A 27 9.30 1.26 -9.43
C HIS A 27 8.44 2.02 -8.40
N ARG A 28 9.01 3.02 -7.73
CA ARG A 28 8.32 3.86 -6.73
C ARG A 28 7.01 4.46 -7.25
N SER A 29 6.96 4.84 -8.54
CA SER A 29 5.75 5.37 -9.17
C SER A 29 4.59 4.38 -9.16
N LEU A 30 4.85 3.07 -9.23
CA LEU A 30 3.81 2.05 -9.12
C LEU A 30 3.25 2.00 -7.70
N VAL A 31 4.10 2.05 -6.68
CA VAL A 31 3.67 2.13 -5.27
C VAL A 31 2.78 3.36 -5.05
N SER A 32 3.20 4.53 -5.53
CA SER A 32 2.43 5.76 -5.41
C SER A 32 1.06 5.67 -6.09
N LYS A 33 1.00 5.14 -7.33
CA LYS A 33 -0.26 4.92 -8.06
C LYS A 33 -1.15 3.88 -7.37
N THR A 34 -0.57 2.83 -6.79
CA THR A 34 -1.33 1.85 -6.02
C THR A 34 -1.91 2.45 -4.76
N ILE A 35 -1.12 3.17 -3.96
CA ILE A 35 -1.61 3.86 -2.75
C ILE A 35 -2.69 4.90 -3.05
N LYS A 36 -2.66 5.52 -4.24
CA LYS A 36 -3.72 6.42 -4.70
C LYS A 36 -5.01 5.72 -5.12
N GLY A 37 -4.98 4.42 -5.37
CA GLY A 37 -6.10 3.66 -5.94
C GLY A 37 -6.09 3.60 -7.49
N ASP A 38 -5.21 4.35 -8.14
CA ASP A 38 -5.15 4.45 -9.62
C ASP A 38 -4.73 3.13 -10.30
N ARG A 39 -4.01 2.25 -9.60
CA ARG A 39 -3.59 0.93 -10.11
C ARG A 39 -3.52 -0.14 -9.03
N LYS A 40 -4.10 -1.31 -9.28
CA LYS A 40 -3.94 -2.48 -8.41
C LYS A 40 -2.61 -3.19 -8.72
N SER A 41 -1.80 -3.49 -7.71
CA SER A 41 -0.56 -4.24 -7.86
C SER A 41 -0.42 -5.27 -6.75
N ARG A 42 -0.46 -6.55 -7.12
CA ARG A 42 -0.30 -7.67 -6.18
C ARG A 42 1.03 -7.62 -5.43
N ALA A 43 2.11 -7.22 -6.10
CA ALA A 43 3.43 -7.08 -5.49
C ALA A 43 3.46 -5.98 -4.41
N VAL A 44 2.81 -4.84 -4.68
CA VAL A 44 2.71 -3.75 -3.69
C VAL A 44 1.85 -4.16 -2.50
N PHE A 45 0.73 -4.85 -2.73
CA PHE A 45 -0.11 -5.36 -1.65
C PHE A 45 0.61 -6.42 -0.80
N ALA A 46 1.33 -7.33 -1.44
CA ALA A 46 2.16 -8.33 -0.75
C ALA A 46 3.23 -7.66 0.12
N ALA A 47 3.94 -6.66 -0.41
CA ALA A 47 4.94 -5.91 0.37
C ALA A 47 4.30 -5.14 1.54
N LEU A 48 3.16 -4.48 1.33
CA LEU A 48 2.45 -3.80 2.42
C LEU A 48 2.04 -4.79 3.53
N ARG A 49 1.48 -5.96 3.17
CA ARG A 49 1.14 -7.03 4.12
C ARG A 49 2.37 -7.58 4.82
N HIS A 50 3.47 -7.78 4.09
CA HIS A 50 4.74 -8.26 4.65
C HIS A 50 5.27 -7.35 5.77
N PHE A 51 5.17 -6.03 5.59
CA PHE A 51 5.53 -5.06 6.62
C PHE A 51 4.47 -4.89 7.73
N GLY A 52 3.35 -5.61 7.67
CA GLY A 52 2.28 -5.57 8.67
C GLY A 52 1.28 -4.43 8.49
N CYS A 53 1.08 -3.95 7.25
CA CYS A 53 0.01 -3.00 6.96
C CYS A 53 -1.36 -3.68 7.15
N PRO A 54 -2.27 -3.10 7.96
CA PRO A 54 -3.59 -3.66 8.17
C PRO A 54 -4.37 -3.88 6.86
N GLU A 55 -5.00 -5.04 6.72
CA GLU A 55 -5.73 -5.40 5.50
C GLU A 55 -6.91 -4.48 5.23
N GLU A 56 -7.58 -3.98 6.28
CA GLU A 56 -8.66 -3.01 6.17
C GLU A 56 -8.25 -1.68 5.49
N TYR A 57 -6.95 -1.39 5.42
CA TYR A 57 -6.45 -0.22 4.70
C TYR A 57 -6.20 -0.54 3.23
N ILE A 58 -5.77 -1.77 2.93
CA ILE A 58 -5.42 -2.24 1.60
C ILE A 58 -6.69 -2.54 0.80
N GLU A 59 -7.61 -3.27 1.41
CA GLU A 59 -8.87 -3.65 0.79
C GLU A 59 -9.83 -2.47 0.79
N GLU A 60 -10.49 -2.26 -0.35
CA GLU A 60 -11.76 -1.54 -0.33
C GLU A 60 -12.76 -2.55 0.21
N LYS A 61 -13.49 -2.20 1.27
CA LYS A 61 -14.78 -2.86 1.47
C LYS A 61 -15.60 -2.49 0.24
N ASP A 62 -15.65 -3.39 -0.73
CA ASP A 62 -16.78 -3.47 -1.64
C ASP A 62 -17.97 -3.82 -0.74
N GLU A 63 -18.62 -2.81 -0.16
CA GLU A 63 -20.04 -2.92 0.18
C GLU A 63 -20.79 -2.92 -1.16
N ALA A 64 -20.69 -4.04 -1.87
CA ALA A 64 -21.60 -4.39 -2.93
C ALA A 64 -22.83 -5.00 -2.26
N ILE A 65 -23.86 -4.16 -2.07
CA ILE A 65 -25.26 -4.58 -1.97
C ILE A 65 -25.88 -4.30 -3.34
#